data_AF-A0A164FRN0-F1
#
_entry.id   AF-A0A164FRN0-F1
#
_cell.length_a   1.000
_cell.length_b   1.000
_cell.length_c   1.000
_cell.angle_alpha   90.00
_cell.angle_beta   90.00
_cell.angle_gamma   90.00
#
_symmetry.space_group_name_H-M   'P 1'
#
loop_
_entity.id
_entity.type
_entity.pdbx_description
1 polymer ?
#
loop_
_entity_poly.entity_id
_entity_poly.type
_entity_poly.pdbx_seq_one_letter_code
_entity_poly.pdbx_strand_id
1 'polypeptide(L)'
;FRSHLLPSLSHHLASGRVLKDCLTQLGTECRKFLGLICNLPNHETVPFFYADRRVGGLGTCRLTDDADIWTIARAAQLLTCRDPTVRNICREQLQDTIRRGFRNEHPGVLPVGEYLSGSVVWGLYRLRYVEAGSNLWTLARQAAKRLGVRIDVSSDENLRIVADDVSVSSVKAVRGLRKVARQRYTRDLISDKSHQGVVATGLSLEDKSKDMARLVSCRTPLSFRDWRYLHRARLDILLLRGHSWFCSQEQDTSGRRCGKENETGFHVLN
;
A
#
# COMPACT_ATOMS: atom_id res chain seq x y z
N PHE A 1 9.59 8.99 9.69
CA PHE A 1 8.44 8.73 8.78
C PHE A 1 7.22 8.13 9.51
N ARG A 2 7.31 6.92 10.06
CA ARG A 2 6.15 6.24 10.70
C ARG A 2 5.80 6.70 12.12
N SER A 3 6.77 7.24 12.87
CA SER A 3 6.60 7.69 14.26
C SER A 3 6.20 9.16 14.39
N HIS A 4 6.46 10.00 13.38
CA HIS A 4 6.22 11.45 13.46
C HIS A 4 5.30 11.94 12.35
N LEU A 5 5.64 11.71 11.08
CA LEU A 5 4.84 12.19 9.95
C LEU A 5 3.47 11.48 9.84
N LEU A 6 3.45 10.14 9.92
CA LEU A 6 2.20 9.39 9.81
C LEU A 6 1.21 9.70 10.94
N PRO A 7 1.57 9.76 12.23
CA PRO A 7 0.65 10.15 13.30
C PRO A 7 0.12 11.57 13.14
N SER A 8 0.98 12.54 12.82
CA SER A 8 0.57 13.93 12.58
C SER A 8 -0.36 14.07 11.37
N LEU A 9 -0.12 13.30 10.31
CA LEU A 9 -1.01 13.27 9.13
C LEU A 9 -2.26 12.42 9.35
N SER A 10 -2.23 11.42 10.25
CA SER A 10 -3.37 10.51 10.46
C SER A 10 -4.63 11.26 10.85
N HIS A 11 -4.49 12.30 11.69
CA HIS A 11 -5.60 13.17 12.02
C HIS A 11 -6.14 13.89 10.77
N HIS A 12 -5.28 14.55 10.00
CA HIS A 12 -5.70 15.26 8.78
C HIS A 12 -6.26 14.36 7.69
N LEU A 13 -5.71 13.14 7.53
CA LEU A 13 -6.20 12.13 6.61
C LEU A 13 -7.55 11.55 7.05
N ALA A 14 -7.81 11.50 8.36
CA ALA A 14 -9.06 11.00 8.92
C ALA A 14 -10.17 12.07 9.01
N SER A 15 -9.80 13.34 9.20
CA SER A 15 -10.73 14.43 9.50
C SER A 15 -10.94 15.44 8.37
N GLY A 16 -10.00 15.52 7.40
CA GLY A 16 -9.97 16.58 6.39
C GLY A 16 -10.43 16.13 5.00
N ARG A 17 -10.96 17.09 4.22
CA ARG A 17 -10.99 16.97 2.76
C ARG A 17 -9.57 17.13 2.24
N VAL A 18 -8.97 16.04 1.79
CA VAL A 18 -7.57 16.06 1.35
C VAL A 18 -7.47 16.24 -0.16
N LEU A 19 -6.72 17.25 -0.59
CA LEU A 19 -6.36 17.44 -1.98
C LEU A 19 -5.36 16.36 -2.40
N LYS A 20 -5.81 15.43 -3.25
CA LYS A 20 -5.00 14.28 -3.68
C LYS A 20 -3.75 14.68 -4.44
N ASP A 21 -3.78 15.79 -5.18
CA ASP A 21 -2.62 16.28 -5.93
C ASP A 21 -1.51 16.73 -4.98
N CYS A 22 -1.87 17.50 -3.94
CA CYS A 22 -0.93 17.91 -2.89
C CYS A 22 -0.35 16.69 -2.14
N LEU A 23 -1.17 15.67 -1.84
CA LEU A 23 -0.67 14.42 -1.24
C LEU A 23 0.27 13.65 -2.17
N THR A 24 0.00 13.67 -3.47
CA THR A 24 0.82 13.00 -4.48
C THR A 24 2.17 13.69 -4.59
N GLN A 25 2.19 15.02 -4.57
CA GLN A 25 3.42 15.81 -4.54
C GLN A 25 4.21 15.54 -3.25
N LEU A 26 3.57 15.63 -2.09
CA LEU A 26 4.20 15.33 -0.80
C LEU A 26 4.75 13.90 -0.75
N GLY A 27 3.97 12.92 -1.22
CA GLY A 27 4.40 11.53 -1.30
C GLY A 27 5.59 11.32 -2.22
N THR A 28 5.66 12.08 -3.32
CA THR A 28 6.79 12.06 -4.25
C THR A 28 8.06 12.62 -3.61
N GLU A 29 7.98 13.77 -2.96
CA GLU A 29 9.12 14.38 -2.26
C GLU A 29 9.61 13.51 -1.10
N CYS A 30 8.68 12.94 -0.34
CA CYS A 30 8.99 11.98 0.71
C CYS A 30 9.73 10.75 0.18
N ARG A 31 9.30 10.21 -0.97
CA ARG A 31 9.97 9.08 -1.61
C ARG A 31 11.36 9.46 -2.09
N LYS A 32 11.54 10.63 -2.72
CA LYS A 32 12.87 11.13 -3.12
C LYS A 32 13.81 11.24 -1.91
N PHE A 33 13.32 11.83 -0.82
CA PHE A 33 14.07 11.93 0.42
C PHE A 33 14.45 10.55 1.01
N LEU A 34 13.52 9.58 0.98
CA LEU A 34 13.82 8.21 1.39
C LEU A 34 14.84 7.54 0.48
N GLY A 35 14.78 7.76 -0.83
CA GLY A 35 15.78 7.27 -1.80
C GLY A 35 17.17 7.84 -1.51
N LEU A 36 17.26 9.14 -1.20
CA LEU A 36 18.52 9.77 -0.77
C LEU A 36 19.08 9.13 0.50
N ILE A 37 18.24 8.92 1.53
CA ILE A 37 18.68 8.24 2.77
C ILE A 37 19.14 6.81 2.49
N CYS A 38 18.46 6.11 1.60
CA CYS A 38 18.78 4.73 1.24
C CYS A 38 19.96 4.63 0.24
N ASN A 39 20.56 5.76 -0.17
CA ASN A 39 21.61 5.87 -1.18
C ASN A 39 21.26 5.14 -2.48
N LEU A 40 20.12 5.48 -3.02
CA LEU A 40 19.38 4.62 -3.93
C LEU A 40 19.27 5.39 -5.29
N PRO A 41 19.47 4.75 -6.46
CA PRO A 41 19.57 5.45 -7.74
C PRO A 41 18.20 5.89 -8.28
N ASN A 42 18.13 7.02 -9.00
CA ASN A 42 16.88 7.66 -9.46
C ASN A 42 15.86 6.76 -10.21
N HIS A 43 16.26 5.58 -10.71
CA HIS A 43 15.42 4.59 -11.38
C HIS A 43 14.82 3.51 -10.45
N GLU A 44 14.80 3.73 -9.15
CA GLU A 44 14.26 2.77 -8.18
C GLU A 44 12.81 2.38 -8.42
N THR A 45 12.54 1.12 -8.09
CA THR A 45 11.19 0.58 -8.16
C THR A 45 10.36 1.10 -7.01
N VAL A 46 9.33 1.88 -7.35
CA VAL A 46 8.32 2.39 -6.40
C VAL A 46 7.79 1.30 -5.44
N PRO A 47 7.56 0.03 -5.86
CA PRO A 47 7.19 -1.06 -4.96
C PRO A 47 8.10 -1.25 -3.75
N PHE A 48 9.43 -1.08 -3.87
CA PHE A 48 10.38 -1.27 -2.78
C PHE A 48 10.05 -0.46 -1.52
N PHE A 49 9.63 0.79 -1.70
CA PHE A 49 9.30 1.70 -0.60
C PHE A 49 8.09 1.23 0.22
N TYR A 50 7.14 0.57 -0.43
CA TYR A 50 5.84 0.23 0.14
C TYR A 50 5.69 -1.27 0.45
N ALA A 51 6.52 -2.13 -0.13
CA ALA A 51 6.56 -3.57 0.10
C ALA A 51 6.89 -3.93 1.56
N ASP A 52 6.58 -5.17 1.95
CA ASP A 52 6.83 -5.64 3.32
C ASP A 52 8.32 -5.67 3.67
N ARG A 53 8.63 -5.35 4.93
CA ARG A 53 10.01 -5.38 5.44
C ARG A 53 10.55 -6.80 5.54
N ARG A 54 9.67 -7.79 5.68
CA ARG A 54 10.03 -9.21 5.74
C ARG A 54 10.68 -9.68 4.43
N VAL A 55 10.25 -9.12 3.31
CA VAL A 55 10.84 -9.39 1.98
C VAL A 55 11.89 -8.35 1.59
N GLY A 56 12.40 -7.55 2.54
CA GLY A 56 13.44 -6.56 2.27
C GLY A 56 12.94 -5.15 1.88
N GLY A 57 11.64 -4.93 1.71
CA GLY A 57 11.07 -3.59 1.46
C GLY A 57 11.23 -2.60 2.64
N LEU A 58 10.83 -1.34 2.45
CA LEU A 58 10.85 -0.32 3.52
C LEU A 58 9.57 -0.31 4.37
N GLY A 59 8.46 -0.82 3.83
CA GLY A 59 7.17 -0.91 4.51
C GLY A 59 6.58 0.43 4.92
N THR A 60 6.87 1.49 4.16
CA THR A 60 6.15 2.77 4.25
C THR A 60 4.74 2.63 3.66
N CYS A 61 3.90 3.64 3.85
CA CYS A 61 2.57 3.67 3.26
C CYS A 61 2.50 4.82 2.25
N ARG A 62 1.96 4.55 1.06
CA ARG A 62 1.70 5.59 0.08
C ARG A 62 0.58 6.48 0.61
N LEU A 63 0.84 7.78 0.70
CA LEU A 63 -0.08 8.73 1.35
C LEU A 63 -1.47 8.77 0.70
N THR A 64 -1.54 8.63 -0.63
CA THR A 64 -2.82 8.59 -1.37
C THR A 64 -3.64 7.36 -1.02
N ASP A 65 -2.98 6.22 -0.82
CA ASP A 65 -3.63 4.96 -0.46
C ASP A 65 -4.08 5.06 1.01
N ASP A 66 -3.25 5.63 1.88
CA ASP A 66 -3.58 5.82 3.29
C ASP A 66 -4.80 6.74 3.48
N ALA A 67 -4.90 7.81 2.68
CA ALA A 67 -6.08 8.69 2.66
C ALA A 67 -7.36 7.94 2.27
N ASP A 68 -7.27 7.09 1.24
CA ASP A 68 -8.40 6.25 0.81
C ASP A 68 -8.76 5.21 1.88
N ILE A 69 -7.77 4.59 2.51
CA ILE A 69 -7.95 3.64 3.61
C ILE A 69 -8.69 4.29 4.78
N TRP A 70 -8.29 5.50 5.18
CA TRP A 70 -8.96 6.25 6.24
C TRP A 70 -10.39 6.63 5.87
N THR A 71 -10.61 7.05 4.63
CA THR A 71 -11.97 7.39 4.13
C THR A 71 -12.90 6.18 4.22
N ILE A 72 -12.45 5.01 3.76
CA ILE A 72 -13.22 3.75 3.83
C ILE A 72 -13.45 3.34 5.28
N ALA A 73 -12.40 3.36 6.10
CA ALA A 73 -12.49 2.98 7.51
C ALA A 73 -13.47 3.86 8.27
N ARG A 74 -13.46 5.17 8.03
CA ARG A 74 -14.36 6.12 8.68
C ARG A 74 -15.81 5.88 8.28
N ALA A 75 -16.08 5.69 6.98
CA ALA A 75 -17.42 5.37 6.50
C ALA A 75 -17.95 4.08 7.16
N ALA A 76 -17.13 3.03 7.21
CA ALA A 76 -17.50 1.77 7.87
C ALA A 76 -17.75 1.94 9.38
N GLN A 77 -16.90 2.70 10.08
CA GLN A 77 -17.02 2.94 11.52
C GLN A 77 -18.28 3.74 11.89
N LEU A 78 -18.70 4.68 11.05
CA LEU A 78 -19.95 5.43 11.25
C LEU A 78 -21.18 4.53 11.08
N LEU A 79 -21.16 3.61 10.12
CA LEU A 79 -22.23 2.63 9.91
C LEU A 79 -22.31 1.58 11.04
N THR A 80 -21.18 1.28 11.68
CA THR A 80 -21.12 0.36 12.84
C THR A 80 -20.94 1.10 14.16
N CYS A 81 -21.31 2.38 14.23
CA CYS A 81 -21.17 3.15 15.46
C CYS A 81 -22.02 2.52 16.58
N ARG A 82 -21.50 2.53 17.82
CA ARG A 82 -22.25 2.04 18.99
C ARG A 82 -23.45 2.93 19.32
N ASP A 83 -23.33 4.22 19.02
CA ASP A 83 -24.41 5.17 19.20
C ASP A 83 -25.48 4.96 18.11
N PRO A 84 -26.70 4.52 18.47
CA PRO A 84 -27.76 4.24 17.51
C PRO A 84 -28.21 5.51 16.77
N THR A 85 -28.17 6.67 17.40
CA THR A 85 -28.58 7.95 16.81
C THR A 85 -27.64 8.32 15.67
N VAL A 86 -26.33 8.31 15.94
CA VAL A 86 -25.30 8.59 14.92
C VAL A 86 -25.39 7.58 13.78
N ARG A 87 -25.51 6.29 14.11
CA ARG A 87 -25.64 5.22 13.12
C ARG A 87 -26.85 5.42 12.20
N ASN A 88 -28.00 5.77 12.76
CA ASN A 88 -29.24 6.00 11.99
C ASN A 88 -29.12 7.24 11.09
N ILE A 89 -28.58 8.34 11.60
CA ILE A 89 -28.33 9.55 10.79
C ILE A 89 -27.40 9.24 9.62
N CYS A 90 -26.29 8.55 9.88
CA CYS A 90 -25.34 8.20 8.82
C CYS A 90 -25.95 7.27 7.77
N ARG A 91 -26.81 6.33 8.19
CA ARG A 91 -27.54 5.45 7.26
C ARG A 91 -28.52 6.22 6.39
N GLU A 92 -29.32 7.11 6.96
CA GLU A 92 -30.24 7.93 6.19
C GLU A 92 -29.50 8.82 5.20
N GLN A 93 -28.38 9.44 5.61
CA GLN A 93 -27.54 10.23 4.70
C GLN A 93 -26.97 9.39 3.55
N LEU A 94 -26.56 8.15 3.81
CA LEU A 94 -26.07 7.24 2.78
C LEU A 94 -27.20 6.85 1.83
N GLN A 95 -28.35 6.45 2.36
CA GLN A 95 -29.52 6.09 1.57
C GLN A 95 -30.00 7.25 0.72
N ASP A 96 -30.07 8.47 1.28
CA ASP A 96 -30.41 9.70 0.55
C ASP A 96 -29.40 9.98 -0.57
N THR A 97 -28.09 9.82 -0.31
CA THR A 97 -27.05 9.96 -1.36
C THR A 97 -27.27 8.97 -2.51
N ILE A 98 -27.65 7.73 -2.20
CA ILE A 98 -27.95 6.70 -3.21
C ILE A 98 -29.24 7.06 -3.97
N ARG A 99 -30.33 7.39 -3.25
CA ARG A 99 -31.64 7.77 -3.81
C ARG A 99 -31.52 8.95 -4.78
N ARG A 100 -30.82 10.02 -4.38
CA ARG A 100 -30.62 11.21 -5.21
C ARG A 100 -30.02 10.88 -6.57
N GLY A 101 -29.04 10.00 -6.60
CA GLY A 101 -28.41 9.68 -7.87
C GLY A 101 -29.16 8.63 -8.71
N PHE A 102 -30.16 7.93 -8.15
CA PHE A 102 -31.15 7.18 -8.93
C PHE A 102 -32.26 8.08 -9.52
N ARG A 103 -32.23 9.40 -9.29
CA ARG A 103 -33.17 10.39 -9.87
C ARG A 103 -34.64 9.96 -9.78
N ASN A 104 -35.05 9.41 -8.64
CA ASN A 104 -36.42 8.93 -8.33
C ASN A 104 -36.84 7.60 -8.99
N GLU A 105 -35.95 6.87 -9.68
CA GLU A 105 -36.16 5.44 -9.89
C GLU A 105 -36.00 4.75 -8.51
N HIS A 106 -37.04 4.08 -8.01
CA HIS A 106 -37.03 3.45 -6.69
C HIS A 106 -36.59 1.99 -6.78
N PRO A 107 -35.31 1.65 -6.55
CA PRO A 107 -34.96 0.27 -6.27
C PRO A 107 -35.63 -0.13 -4.95
N GLY A 108 -36.44 -1.20 -4.96
CA GLY A 108 -37.14 -1.67 -3.77
C GLY A 108 -36.21 -1.96 -2.58
N VAL A 109 -34.99 -2.43 -2.86
CA VAL A 109 -33.91 -2.57 -1.87
C VAL A 109 -32.71 -1.76 -2.35
N LEU A 110 -32.23 -0.84 -1.51
CA LEU A 110 -31.06 -0.02 -1.83
C LEU A 110 -29.78 -0.88 -1.79
N PRO A 111 -28.98 -0.91 -2.86
CA PRO A 111 -27.79 -1.76 -2.95
C PRO A 111 -26.59 -1.12 -2.22
N VAL A 112 -26.69 -0.97 -0.89
CA VAL A 112 -25.73 -0.23 -0.04
C VAL A 112 -24.31 -0.79 -0.16
N GLY A 113 -24.15 -2.11 -0.03
CA GLY A 113 -22.83 -2.76 -0.12
C GLY A 113 -22.19 -2.58 -1.49
N GLU A 114 -22.97 -2.74 -2.57
CA GLU A 114 -22.51 -2.54 -3.95
C GLU A 114 -22.11 -1.08 -4.21
N TYR A 115 -22.93 -0.12 -3.76
CA TYR A 115 -22.61 1.30 -3.86
C TYR A 115 -21.28 1.62 -3.18
N LEU A 116 -21.13 1.21 -1.91
CA LEU A 116 -19.91 1.49 -1.14
C LEU A 116 -18.68 0.77 -1.71
N SER A 117 -18.85 -0.39 -2.35
CA SER A 117 -17.78 -1.14 -3.02
C SER A 117 -17.33 -0.51 -4.34
N GLY A 118 -17.96 0.57 -4.80
CA GLY A 118 -17.61 1.16 -6.09
C GLY A 118 -18.19 0.44 -7.30
N SER A 119 -19.19 -0.42 -7.09
CA SER A 119 -19.86 -1.18 -8.14
C SER A 119 -20.52 -0.24 -9.16
N VAL A 120 -20.56 -0.72 -10.40
CA VAL A 120 -21.24 -0.08 -11.53
C VAL A 120 -22.53 -0.82 -11.92
N VAL A 121 -22.77 -1.98 -11.30
CA VAL A 121 -23.97 -2.82 -11.49
C VAL A 121 -25.20 -2.10 -10.93
N TRP A 122 -26.41 -2.56 -11.26
CA TRP A 122 -27.67 -2.01 -10.72
C TRP A 122 -27.89 -0.52 -11.02
N GLY A 123 -27.40 -0.02 -12.15
CA GLY A 123 -27.56 1.40 -12.51
C GLY A 123 -26.63 2.35 -11.76
N LEU A 124 -25.75 1.85 -10.90
CA LEU A 124 -24.83 2.67 -10.09
C LEU A 124 -23.79 3.44 -10.94
N TYR A 125 -23.58 3.04 -12.20
CA TYR A 125 -22.77 3.81 -13.16
C TYR A 125 -23.34 5.22 -13.43
N ARG A 126 -24.65 5.44 -13.25
CA ARG A 126 -25.33 6.72 -13.44
C ARG A 126 -25.00 7.74 -12.36
N LEU A 127 -24.54 7.28 -11.20
CA LEU A 127 -24.15 8.09 -10.05
C LEU A 127 -22.85 8.84 -10.34
N ARG A 128 -22.94 9.98 -11.04
CA ARG A 128 -21.81 10.87 -11.29
C ARG A 128 -21.47 11.65 -10.01
N TYR A 129 -20.17 11.84 -9.78
CA TYR A 129 -19.63 12.58 -8.65
C TYR A 129 -20.17 14.01 -8.54
N VAL A 130 -20.48 14.64 -9.67
CA VAL A 130 -20.97 16.02 -9.76
C VAL A 130 -22.42 16.14 -9.29
N GLU A 131 -23.25 15.13 -9.53
CA GLU A 131 -24.71 15.20 -9.28
C GLU A 131 -25.08 14.89 -7.82
N ALA A 132 -24.32 13.99 -7.16
CA ALA A 132 -24.58 13.60 -5.77
C ALA A 132 -23.90 14.52 -4.71
N GLY A 133 -23.04 15.44 -5.15
CA GLY A 133 -22.21 16.27 -4.28
C GLY A 133 -21.03 15.51 -3.65
N SER A 134 -19.94 16.22 -3.38
CA SER A 134 -18.77 15.65 -2.68
C SER A 134 -19.08 15.48 -1.19
N ASN A 135 -19.38 14.26 -0.78
CA ASN A 135 -19.67 13.88 0.60
C ASN A 135 -18.87 12.62 0.98
N LEU A 136 -18.92 12.24 2.26
CA LEU A 136 -18.16 11.08 2.74
C LEU A 136 -18.45 9.80 1.95
N TRP A 137 -19.72 9.57 1.58
CA TRP A 137 -20.15 8.35 0.92
C TRP A 137 -19.68 8.28 -0.54
N THR A 138 -19.75 9.40 -1.27
CA THR A 138 -19.21 9.48 -2.63
C THR A 138 -17.69 9.35 -2.65
N LEU A 139 -17.00 9.91 -1.65
CA LEU A 139 -15.56 9.75 -1.47
C LEU A 139 -15.17 8.31 -1.09
N ALA A 140 -15.89 7.68 -0.15
CA ALA A 140 -15.66 6.30 0.28
C ALA A 140 -15.88 5.32 -0.87
N ARG A 141 -16.93 5.51 -1.68
CA ARG A 141 -17.17 4.74 -2.91
C ARG A 141 -16.00 4.81 -3.88
N GLN A 142 -15.48 6.01 -4.13
CA GLN A 142 -14.33 6.18 -5.02
C GLN A 142 -13.04 5.58 -4.45
N ALA A 143 -12.83 5.72 -3.14
CA ALA A 143 -11.69 5.13 -2.44
C ALA A 143 -11.75 3.59 -2.53
N ALA A 144 -12.91 2.99 -2.27
CA ALA A 144 -13.13 1.56 -2.40
C ALA A 144 -12.89 1.07 -3.83
N LYS A 145 -13.37 1.81 -4.84
CA LYS A 145 -13.11 1.50 -6.25
C LYS A 145 -11.61 1.51 -6.58
N ARG A 146 -10.87 2.55 -6.15
CA ARG A 146 -9.42 2.67 -6.39
C ARG A 146 -8.63 1.57 -5.69
N LEU A 147 -9.03 1.21 -4.48
CA LEU A 147 -8.37 0.18 -3.69
C LEU A 147 -8.92 -1.23 -3.94
N GLY A 148 -9.90 -1.42 -4.84
CA GLY A 148 -10.51 -2.73 -5.08
C GLY A 148 -11.05 -3.39 -3.80
N VAL A 149 -11.74 -2.61 -2.97
CA VAL A 149 -12.27 -3.05 -1.68
C VAL A 149 -13.77 -3.31 -1.81
N ARG A 150 -14.22 -4.49 -1.38
CA ARG A 150 -15.64 -4.83 -1.25
C ARG A 150 -16.10 -4.59 0.18
N ILE A 151 -17.22 -3.90 0.34
CA ILE A 151 -17.85 -3.65 1.63
C ILE A 151 -19.10 -4.51 1.70
N ASP A 152 -19.03 -5.52 2.56
CA ASP A 152 -20.11 -6.47 2.79
C ASP A 152 -20.99 -5.97 3.95
N VAL A 153 -22.24 -5.67 3.62
CA VAL A 153 -23.26 -5.19 4.57
C VAL A 153 -24.34 -6.26 4.69
N SER A 154 -23.93 -7.51 4.96
CA SER A 154 -24.86 -8.65 5.12
C SER A 154 -25.73 -8.56 6.39
N SER A 155 -25.32 -7.80 7.42
CA SER A 155 -26.17 -7.47 8.58
C SER A 155 -25.66 -6.26 9.36
N ASP A 156 -26.55 -5.59 10.08
CA ASP A 156 -26.32 -4.33 10.80
C ASP A 156 -25.20 -4.36 11.83
N GLU A 157 -24.87 -5.54 12.36
CA GLU A 157 -23.83 -5.71 13.38
C GLU A 157 -22.52 -6.31 12.83
N ASN A 158 -22.51 -6.80 11.59
CA ASN A 158 -21.38 -7.53 11.02
C ASN A 158 -20.90 -6.97 9.68
N LEU A 159 -20.84 -5.64 9.54
CA LEU A 159 -20.20 -5.02 8.39
C LEU A 159 -18.74 -5.49 8.29
N ARG A 160 -18.41 -6.12 7.16
CA ARG A 160 -17.06 -6.59 6.86
C ARG A 160 -16.49 -5.88 5.65
N ILE A 161 -15.23 -5.51 5.78
CA ILE A 161 -14.44 -4.95 4.69
C ILE A 161 -13.57 -6.08 4.17
N VAL A 162 -13.75 -6.40 2.89
CA VAL A 162 -13.07 -7.50 2.21
C VAL A 162 -12.22 -6.93 1.09
N ALA A 163 -10.93 -7.25 1.10
CA ALA A 163 -10.02 -6.90 0.02
C ALA A 163 -8.98 -8.00 -0.12
N ASP A 164 -8.81 -8.51 -1.34
CA ASP A 164 -8.00 -9.68 -1.64
C ASP A 164 -8.36 -10.87 -0.71
N ASP A 165 -7.38 -11.43 0.01
CA ASP A 165 -7.53 -12.52 0.99
C ASP A 165 -7.91 -12.05 2.40
N VAL A 166 -8.11 -10.73 2.61
CA VAL A 166 -8.28 -10.14 3.93
C VAL A 166 -9.73 -9.72 4.16
N SER A 167 -10.33 -10.24 5.22
CA SER A 167 -11.63 -9.81 5.75
C SER A 167 -11.45 -9.22 7.15
N VAL A 168 -11.85 -7.96 7.35
CA VAL A 168 -11.73 -7.25 8.63
C VAL A 168 -13.00 -6.53 9.03
N SER A 169 -13.18 -6.34 10.34
CA SER A 169 -14.22 -5.45 10.87
C SER A 169 -13.85 -3.98 10.69
N SER A 170 -14.84 -3.10 10.79
CA SER A 170 -14.67 -1.63 10.72
C SER A 170 -13.60 -1.08 11.69
N VAL A 171 -13.50 -1.67 12.89
CA VAL A 171 -12.49 -1.29 13.91
C VAL A 171 -11.07 -1.62 13.45
N LYS A 172 -10.90 -2.73 12.73
CA LYS A 172 -9.60 -3.19 12.22
C LYS A 172 -9.32 -2.76 10.78
N ALA A 173 -10.21 -1.97 10.17
CA ALA A 173 -10.19 -1.55 8.78
C ALA A 173 -8.83 -0.98 8.35
N VAL A 174 -8.33 0.03 9.07
CA VAL A 174 -7.07 0.72 8.72
C VAL A 174 -5.89 -0.25 8.72
N ARG A 175 -5.78 -1.10 9.75
CA ARG A 175 -4.70 -2.08 9.87
C ARG A 175 -4.81 -3.15 8.78
N GLY A 176 -6.01 -3.65 8.52
CA GLY A 176 -6.29 -4.67 7.50
C GLY A 176 -5.97 -4.16 6.10
N LEU A 177 -6.51 -3.01 5.73
CA LEU A 177 -6.30 -2.44 4.39
C LEU A 177 -4.85 -2.00 4.15
N ARG A 178 -4.15 -1.49 5.17
CA ARG A 178 -2.69 -1.24 5.07
C ARG A 178 -1.90 -2.52 4.83
N LYS A 179 -2.33 -3.65 5.39
CA LYS A 179 -1.73 -4.97 5.13
C LYS A 179 -1.96 -5.37 3.67
N VAL A 180 -3.18 -5.25 3.17
CA VAL A 180 -3.53 -5.55 1.78
C VAL A 180 -2.74 -4.69 0.80
N ALA A 181 -2.72 -3.36 0.99
CA ALA A 181 -1.95 -2.46 0.14
C ALA A 181 -0.45 -2.87 0.08
N ARG A 182 0.12 -3.21 1.23
CA ARG A 182 1.50 -3.69 1.32
C ARG A 182 1.72 -5.05 0.64
N GLN A 183 0.78 -5.98 0.75
CA GLN A 183 0.83 -7.27 0.06
C GLN A 183 0.84 -7.08 -1.45
N ARG A 184 0.07 -6.13 -1.98
CA ARG A 184 0.09 -5.78 -3.42
C ARG A 184 1.45 -5.26 -3.86
N TYR A 185 1.99 -4.24 -3.18
CA TYR A 185 3.35 -3.76 -3.49
C TYR A 185 4.44 -4.84 -3.32
N THR A 186 4.24 -5.78 -2.39
CA THR A 186 5.15 -6.92 -2.23
C THR A 186 5.08 -7.86 -3.42
N ARG A 187 3.87 -8.16 -3.92
CA ARG A 187 3.67 -8.93 -5.13
C ARG A 187 4.31 -8.24 -6.32
N ASP A 188 4.04 -6.95 -6.53
CA ASP A 188 4.62 -6.17 -7.63
C ASP A 188 6.16 -6.14 -7.57
N LEU A 189 6.75 -6.07 -6.37
CA LEU A 189 8.20 -6.13 -6.20
C LEU A 189 8.77 -7.50 -6.61
N ILE A 190 8.08 -8.58 -6.27
CA ILE A 190 8.52 -9.97 -6.52
C ILE A 190 8.26 -10.37 -7.99
N SER A 191 7.09 -10.04 -8.54
CA SER A 191 6.66 -10.51 -9.87
C SER A 191 7.15 -9.62 -11.00
N ASP A 192 7.06 -8.30 -10.84
CA ASP A 192 7.21 -7.39 -11.98
C ASP A 192 8.62 -6.83 -12.10
N LYS A 193 9.45 -7.02 -11.06
CA LYS A 193 10.82 -6.50 -10.99
C LYS A 193 11.81 -7.65 -10.86
N SER A 194 12.03 -8.35 -11.96
CA SER A 194 12.85 -9.57 -12.00
C SER A 194 14.30 -9.39 -11.56
N HIS A 195 14.88 -8.18 -11.63
CA HIS A 195 16.23 -7.89 -11.10
C HIS A 195 16.19 -7.39 -9.65
N GLN A 196 15.29 -6.45 -9.35
CA GLN A 196 15.21 -5.81 -8.02
C GLN A 196 14.42 -6.61 -6.98
N GLY A 197 13.63 -7.58 -7.42
CA GLY A 197 12.82 -8.47 -6.60
C GLY A 197 13.52 -9.77 -6.23
N VAL A 198 14.68 -10.09 -6.79
CA VAL A 198 15.36 -11.39 -6.61
C VAL A 198 15.62 -11.71 -5.14
N VAL A 199 16.18 -10.76 -4.40
CA VAL A 199 16.44 -10.91 -2.98
C VAL A 199 15.12 -10.98 -2.19
N ALA A 200 14.11 -10.22 -2.60
CA ALA A 200 12.77 -10.29 -2.01
C ALA A 200 12.10 -11.66 -2.24
N THR A 201 12.26 -12.24 -3.43
CA THR A 201 11.80 -13.58 -3.81
C THR A 201 12.50 -14.63 -2.95
N GLY A 202 13.82 -14.58 -2.84
CA GLY A 202 14.58 -15.48 -1.96
C GLY A 202 14.12 -15.41 -0.50
N LEU A 203 13.99 -14.18 0.03
CA LEU A 203 13.47 -13.95 1.39
C LEU A 203 12.01 -14.39 1.57
N SER A 204 11.19 -14.33 0.51
CA SER A 204 9.79 -14.76 0.55
C SER A 204 9.65 -16.28 0.47
N LEU A 205 10.56 -16.97 -0.20
CA LEU A 205 10.56 -18.44 -0.33
C LEU A 205 11.13 -19.13 0.91
N GLU A 206 12.08 -18.50 1.59
CA GLU A 206 12.74 -19.06 2.77
C GLU A 206 12.24 -18.40 4.07
N ASP A 207 11.04 -18.78 4.53
CA ASP A 207 10.48 -18.36 5.84
C ASP A 207 11.35 -18.84 7.06
N LYS A 208 12.47 -19.53 6.79
CA LYS A 208 13.39 -20.15 7.75
C LYS A 208 14.87 -19.76 7.60
N SER A 209 15.27 -19.00 6.58
CA SER A 209 16.69 -18.67 6.36
C SER A 209 17.15 -17.56 7.31
N LYS A 210 17.89 -17.96 8.35
CA LYS A 210 18.28 -17.06 9.46
C LYS A 210 19.43 -16.11 9.08
N ASP A 211 20.22 -16.42 8.04
CA ASP A 211 21.51 -15.74 7.81
C ASP A 211 21.41 -14.62 6.77
N MET A 212 20.77 -14.86 5.63
CA MET A 212 20.42 -13.82 4.64
C MET A 212 19.41 -12.82 5.23
N ALA A 213 18.42 -13.31 5.99
CA ALA A 213 17.50 -12.48 6.75
C ALA A 213 18.23 -11.67 7.84
N ARG A 214 19.34 -12.11 8.43
CA ARG A 214 20.05 -11.34 9.46
C ARG A 214 20.84 -10.17 8.89
N LEU A 215 21.48 -10.32 7.73
CA LEU A 215 22.26 -9.27 7.06
C LEU A 215 21.39 -8.25 6.32
N VAL A 216 20.19 -8.66 5.95
CA VAL A 216 19.30 -7.85 5.12
C VAL A 216 18.02 -7.41 5.87
N SER A 217 17.71 -7.93 7.07
CA SER A 217 16.54 -7.47 7.86
C SER A 217 16.80 -6.22 8.70
N CYS A 218 15.77 -5.75 9.41
CA CYS A 218 15.87 -4.66 10.37
C CYS A 218 16.64 -4.99 11.67
N ARG A 219 17.20 -6.21 11.80
CA ARG A 219 17.95 -6.68 12.99
C ARG A 219 19.44 -6.90 12.70
N THR A 220 19.97 -6.21 11.70
CA THR A 220 21.38 -6.22 11.36
C THR A 220 22.19 -5.53 12.46
N PRO A 221 23.43 -5.99 12.75
CA PRO A 221 24.39 -5.22 13.55
C PRO A 221 25.00 -4.04 12.76
N LEU A 222 24.50 -3.79 11.54
CA LEU A 222 25.00 -2.78 10.63
C LEU A 222 24.73 -1.38 11.18
N SER A 223 25.75 -0.53 11.10
CA SER A 223 25.66 0.87 11.53
C SER A 223 24.97 1.71 10.45
N PHE A 224 24.59 2.96 10.79
CA PHE A 224 24.06 3.90 9.81
C PHE A 224 25.00 4.14 8.61
N ARG A 225 26.32 3.96 8.79
CA ARG A 225 27.30 4.09 7.70
C ARG A 225 27.15 2.98 6.65
N ASP A 226 26.61 1.84 7.03
CA ASP A 226 26.46 0.66 6.19
C ASP A 226 25.11 0.64 5.45
N TRP A 227 24.17 1.53 5.83
CA TRP A 227 22.85 1.65 5.21
C TRP A 227 22.90 1.94 3.71
N ARG A 228 23.97 2.63 3.27
CA ARG A 228 24.21 2.95 1.87
C ARG A 228 24.42 1.74 0.97
N TYR A 229 24.78 0.60 1.56
CA TYR A 229 24.98 -0.68 0.88
C TYR A 229 23.80 -1.62 1.10
N LEU A 230 23.20 -1.61 2.28
CA LEU A 230 22.09 -2.51 2.64
C LEU A 230 20.92 -2.45 1.66
N HIS A 231 20.45 -1.24 1.33
CA HIS A 231 19.29 -1.08 0.46
C HIS A 231 19.60 -1.41 -1.00
N ARG A 232 20.84 -1.16 -1.43
CA ARG A 232 21.34 -1.61 -2.73
C ARG A 232 21.45 -3.13 -2.80
N ALA A 233 21.89 -3.77 -1.72
CA ALA A 233 21.94 -5.23 -1.62
C ALA A 233 20.55 -5.85 -1.72
N ARG A 234 19.54 -5.27 -1.06
CA ARG A 234 18.13 -5.70 -1.11
C ARG A 234 17.52 -5.67 -2.51
N LEU A 235 18.03 -4.78 -3.35
CA LEU A 235 17.55 -4.57 -4.71
C LEU A 235 18.48 -5.20 -5.76
N ASP A 236 19.49 -5.97 -5.33
CA ASP A 236 20.53 -6.53 -6.21
C ASP A 236 21.19 -5.49 -7.14
N ILE A 237 21.46 -4.30 -6.60
CA ILE A 237 22.11 -3.18 -7.31
C ILE A 237 23.42 -2.75 -6.63
N LEU A 238 24.05 -3.65 -5.87
CA LEU A 238 25.42 -3.42 -5.40
C LEU A 238 26.35 -3.33 -6.61
N LEU A 239 27.34 -2.44 -6.51
CA LEU A 239 28.36 -2.25 -7.55
C LEU A 239 29.37 -3.40 -7.46
N LEU A 240 29.00 -4.54 -8.02
CA LEU A 240 29.80 -5.76 -8.06
C LEU A 240 30.23 -6.06 -9.49
N ARG A 241 31.38 -6.72 -9.66
CA ARG A 241 31.98 -6.97 -10.99
C ARG A 241 31.19 -7.96 -11.86
N GLY A 242 30.38 -8.83 -11.27
CA GLY A 242 29.57 -9.79 -12.02
C GLY A 242 28.32 -9.21 -12.67
N HIS A 243 28.02 -7.92 -12.47
CA HIS A 243 26.84 -7.27 -13.03
C HIS A 243 27.13 -6.63 -14.40
N SER A 244 26.46 -7.12 -15.45
CA SER A 244 26.69 -6.76 -16.85
C SER A 244 26.40 -5.29 -17.22
N TRP A 245 25.65 -4.58 -16.39
CA TRP A 245 25.33 -3.17 -16.57
C TRP A 245 26.38 -2.22 -15.94
N PHE A 246 27.40 -2.78 -15.27
CA PHE A 246 28.51 -2.05 -14.68
C PHE A 246 29.87 -2.40 -15.33
N CYS A 247 30.05 -3.64 -15.78
CA CYS A 247 31.27 -4.06 -16.49
C CYS A 247 31.10 -3.98 -18.02
N SER A 248 32.05 -3.31 -18.69
CA SER A 248 32.26 -3.52 -20.12
C SER A 248 32.69 -4.97 -20.38
N GLN A 249 32.37 -5.53 -21.54
CA GLN A 249 32.60 -6.94 -21.92
C GLN A 249 34.04 -7.46 -21.76
N GLU A 250 35.00 -6.59 -21.46
CA GLU A 250 36.44 -6.89 -21.32
C GLU A 250 36.98 -6.79 -19.88
N GLN A 251 36.13 -6.51 -18.88
CA GLN A 251 36.57 -6.39 -17.48
C GLN A 251 36.50 -7.71 -16.71
N ASP A 252 37.47 -7.90 -15.80
CA ASP A 252 37.51 -9.01 -14.85
C ASP A 252 36.25 -9.04 -13.94
N THR A 253 35.41 -10.06 -14.14
CA THR A 253 34.17 -10.29 -13.39
C THR A 253 34.40 -11.05 -12.08
N SER A 254 35.63 -11.49 -11.83
CA SER A 254 35.94 -12.38 -10.71
C SER A 254 35.87 -11.67 -9.35
N GLY A 255 35.50 -12.46 -8.34
CA GLY A 255 35.38 -12.03 -6.95
C GLY A 255 36.72 -11.57 -6.38
N ARG A 256 36.80 -10.32 -5.94
CA ARG A 256 38.04 -9.66 -5.49
C ARG A 256 38.76 -10.39 -4.36
N ARG A 257 38.03 -11.19 -3.57
CA ARG A 257 38.55 -11.85 -2.36
C ARG A 257 38.81 -13.34 -2.54
N CYS A 258 38.06 -14.02 -3.40
CA CYS A 258 38.09 -15.48 -3.50
C CYS A 258 38.27 -16.01 -4.93
N GLY A 259 38.32 -15.14 -5.94
CA GLY A 259 38.52 -15.52 -7.34
C GLY A 259 37.33 -16.24 -7.99
N LYS A 260 36.14 -16.29 -7.35
CA LYS A 260 34.94 -16.89 -7.96
C LYS A 260 34.61 -16.15 -9.26
N GLU A 261 34.24 -16.89 -10.31
CA GLU A 261 34.09 -16.37 -11.68
C GLU A 261 33.20 -15.13 -11.81
N ASN A 262 32.11 -15.05 -11.03
CA ASN A 262 31.18 -13.92 -11.06
C ASN A 262 30.94 -13.35 -9.65
N GLU A 263 31.36 -12.10 -9.45
CA GLU A 263 31.06 -11.32 -8.26
C GLU A 263 29.60 -10.81 -8.30
N THR A 264 28.64 -11.66 -7.90
CA THR A 264 27.21 -11.29 -7.81
C THR A 264 26.75 -11.03 -6.38
N GLY A 265 25.57 -10.42 -6.21
CA GLY A 265 24.99 -10.19 -4.88
C GLY A 265 24.88 -11.49 -4.08
N PHE A 266 24.42 -12.56 -4.73
CA PHE A 266 24.36 -13.90 -4.14
C PHE A 266 25.72 -14.47 -3.72
N HIS A 267 26.78 -14.15 -4.44
CA HIS A 267 28.11 -14.59 -4.06
C HIS A 267 28.65 -13.81 -2.85
N VAL A 268 28.42 -12.50 -2.78
CA VAL A 268 28.99 -11.65 -1.72
C VAL A 268 28.21 -11.77 -0.41
N LEU A 269 26.93 -12.17 -0.48
CA LEU A 269 26.04 -12.29 0.67
C LEU A 269 25.95 -13.71 1.27
N ASN A 270 26.55 -14.73 0.62
CA ASN A 270 26.64 -16.12 1.08
C ASN A 270 28.09 -16.57 1.21
#